data_AF-A0A2V6H9A8-F1
#
_entry.id   AF-A0A2V6H9A8-F1
#
_cell.length_a   1.000
_cell.length_b   1.000
_cell.length_c   1.000
_cell.angle_alpha   90.00
_cell.angle_beta   90.00
_cell.angle_gamma   90.00
#
_symmetry.space_group_name_H-M   'P 1'
#
loop_
_entity.id
_entity.type
_entity.pdbx_description
1 polymer ?
#
loop_
_entity_poly.entity_id
_entity_poly.type
_entity_poly.pdbx_seq_one_letter_code
_entity_poly.pdbx_strand_id
1 'polypeptide(L)'
;RGGECTGDYLSRLHYLEDWLYDNDRRGLVEDLTRDVGGQSVPHSAREMSAGWRHYRYLAANRSLLGPLARMEANVSSRPLYEIPKSRVAKIEPKLRSGDIIGIISRDRSGVYSTAHVGLALRTSDGVLHFMHASSPSNYGRVIVDEELSKYLYRYRSDSGILVARPLR
;
A
#
# COMPACT_ATOMS: atom_id res chain seq x y z
N ARG A 1 2.40 -8.19 -14.17
CA ARG A 1 2.56 -9.12 -13.02
C ARG A 1 3.66 -10.09 -13.37
N GLY A 2 4.46 -10.58 -12.43
CA GLY A 2 5.60 -11.45 -12.77
C GLY A 2 6.70 -10.72 -13.55
N GLY A 3 6.69 -9.38 -13.56
CA GLY A 3 7.57 -8.57 -14.40
C GLY A 3 7.14 -8.48 -15.88
N GLU A 4 6.01 -9.07 -16.24
CA GLU A 4 5.51 -9.05 -17.62
C GLU A 4 4.44 -7.96 -17.82
N CYS A 5 4.61 -7.20 -18.91
CA CYS A 5 3.63 -6.24 -19.41
C CYS A 5 2.98 -6.82 -20.66
N THR A 6 1.75 -7.33 -20.54
CA THR A 6 1.02 -7.92 -21.68
C THR A 6 0.27 -6.87 -22.50
N GLY A 7 0.29 -5.60 -22.08
CA GLY A 7 -0.56 -4.54 -22.63
C GLY A 7 -1.98 -4.52 -22.05
N ASP A 8 -2.39 -5.56 -21.33
CA ASP A 8 -3.71 -5.63 -20.71
C ASP A 8 -3.79 -4.77 -19.45
N TYR A 9 -4.93 -4.10 -19.26
CA TYR A 9 -5.18 -3.27 -18.08
C TYR A 9 -4.96 -4.03 -16.76
N LEU A 10 -5.37 -5.29 -16.69
CA LEU A 10 -5.26 -6.12 -15.49
C LEU A 10 -3.90 -6.84 -15.33
N SER A 11 -2.98 -6.66 -16.29
CA SER A 11 -1.59 -7.10 -16.11
C SER A 11 -0.84 -6.23 -15.09
N ARG A 12 -1.30 -4.99 -14.89
CA ARG A 12 -0.76 -4.07 -13.88
C ARG A 12 -1.16 -4.51 -12.47
N LEU A 13 -0.22 -4.34 -11.54
CA LEU A 13 -0.43 -4.52 -10.11
C LEU A 13 -1.17 -3.28 -9.58
N HIS A 14 -2.51 -3.35 -9.46
CA HIS A 14 -3.33 -2.21 -9.02
C HIS A 14 -3.47 -2.10 -7.50
N TYR A 15 -3.33 -3.22 -6.79
CA TYR A 15 -3.41 -3.32 -5.34
C TYR A 15 -1.98 -3.33 -4.78
N LEU A 16 -1.67 -2.48 -3.79
CA LEU A 16 -0.29 -2.30 -3.34
C LEU A 16 0.22 -3.51 -2.55
N GLU A 17 -0.64 -4.18 -1.80
CA GLU A 17 -0.35 -5.45 -1.13
C GLU A 17 -0.01 -6.56 -2.14
N ASP A 18 -0.65 -6.52 -3.31
CA ASP A 18 -0.36 -7.43 -4.40
C ASP A 18 0.92 -7.04 -5.16
N TRP A 19 1.20 -5.73 -5.26
CA TRP A 19 2.47 -5.23 -5.74
C TRP A 19 3.61 -5.68 -4.84
N LEU A 20 3.46 -5.56 -3.52
CA LEU A 20 4.44 -6.00 -2.54
C LEU A 20 4.73 -7.49 -2.70
N TYR A 21 3.68 -8.32 -2.69
CA TYR A 21 3.82 -9.77 -2.87
C TYR A 21 4.53 -10.14 -4.18
N ASP A 22 4.17 -9.53 -5.32
CA ASP A 22 4.81 -9.84 -6.60
C ASP A 22 6.30 -9.46 -6.61
N ASN A 23 6.65 -8.30 -6.06
CA ASN A 23 8.03 -7.81 -6.06
C ASN A 23 8.91 -8.53 -5.03
N ASP A 24 8.35 -8.93 -3.88
CA ASP A 24 9.02 -9.78 -2.89
C ASP A 24 9.36 -11.15 -3.47
N ARG A 25 8.35 -11.83 -4.07
CA ARG A 25 8.55 -13.11 -4.78
C ARG A 25 9.59 -13.02 -5.90
N ARG A 26 9.77 -11.84 -6.50
CA ARG A 26 10.73 -11.59 -7.58
C ARG A 26 12.10 -11.13 -7.08
N GLY A 27 12.29 -10.99 -5.77
CA GLY A 27 13.56 -10.56 -5.16
C GLY A 27 13.95 -9.11 -5.49
N LEU A 28 12.96 -8.24 -5.68
CA LEU A 28 13.17 -6.80 -5.92
C LEU A 28 13.04 -5.98 -4.65
N VAL A 29 12.15 -6.41 -3.76
CA VAL A 29 11.99 -5.88 -2.41
C VAL A 29 11.96 -7.03 -1.41
N GLU A 30 12.10 -6.73 -0.13
CA GLU A 30 11.84 -7.62 0.99
C GLU A 30 10.64 -7.07 1.77
N ASP A 31 9.61 -7.90 1.99
CA ASP A 31 8.48 -7.54 2.87
C ASP A 31 8.88 -7.64 4.35
N LEU A 32 9.16 -6.50 4.96
CA LEU A 32 9.57 -6.40 6.36
C LEU A 32 8.40 -6.39 7.34
N THR A 33 7.16 -6.32 6.85
CA THR A 33 5.98 -5.98 7.66
C THR A 33 5.83 -6.90 8.85
N ARG A 34 6.02 -8.21 8.64
CA ARG A 34 5.92 -9.23 9.69
C ARG A 34 7.09 -9.17 10.66
N ASP A 35 8.31 -9.00 10.14
CA ASP A 35 9.55 -9.04 10.91
C ASP A 35 9.66 -7.86 11.89
N VAL A 36 9.05 -6.73 11.55
CA VAL A 36 9.03 -5.55 12.41
C VAL A 36 7.76 -5.43 13.26
N GLY A 37 6.95 -6.49 13.36
CA GLY A 37 5.85 -6.57 14.33
C GLY A 37 4.44 -6.42 13.75
N GLY A 38 4.29 -6.70 12.46
CA GLY A 38 3.01 -6.72 11.78
C GLY A 38 2.09 -7.85 12.25
N GLN A 39 0.79 -7.60 12.18
CA GLN A 39 -0.28 -8.53 12.53
C GLN A 39 -1.20 -8.73 11.32
N SER A 40 -1.76 -9.93 11.16
CA SER A 40 -2.74 -10.18 10.10
C SER A 40 -4.03 -9.43 10.39
N VAL A 41 -4.64 -8.85 9.35
CA VAL A 41 -5.92 -8.14 9.43
C VAL A 41 -6.95 -8.71 8.45
N PRO A 42 -8.26 -8.53 8.72
CA PRO A 42 -9.31 -8.88 7.77
C PRO A 42 -9.15 -8.10 6.47
N HIS A 43 -8.93 -8.80 5.36
CA HIS A 43 -8.64 -8.18 4.08
C HIS A 43 -9.57 -8.73 2.99
N SER A 44 -9.98 -7.83 2.09
CA SER A 44 -10.71 -8.17 0.88
C SER A 44 -10.45 -7.06 -0.14
N ALA A 45 -9.69 -7.39 -1.19
CA ALA A 45 -9.56 -6.56 -2.37
C ALA A 45 -10.88 -6.61 -3.15
N ARG A 46 -11.58 -5.49 -3.24
CA ARG A 46 -12.89 -5.37 -3.91
C ARG A 46 -13.20 -3.96 -4.41
N GLU A 47 -12.28 -3.03 -4.18
CA GLU A 47 -12.47 -1.59 -4.41
C GLU A 47 -12.70 -1.30 -5.88
N MET A 48 -11.93 -1.96 -6.76
CA MET A 48 -12.07 -1.75 -8.20
C MET A 48 -13.35 -2.36 -8.76
N SER A 49 -13.74 -3.57 -8.34
CA SER A 49 -15.01 -4.16 -8.78
C SER A 49 -16.22 -3.42 -8.22
N ALA A 50 -16.18 -3.00 -6.95
CA ALA A 50 -17.25 -2.19 -6.35
C ALA A 50 -17.35 -0.79 -6.99
N GLY A 51 -16.19 -0.17 -7.28
CA GLY A 51 -16.08 1.17 -7.84
C GLY A 51 -15.93 1.22 -9.36
N TRP A 52 -16.21 0.14 -10.10
CA TRP A 52 -15.79 -0.04 -11.49
C TRP A 52 -16.12 1.14 -12.44
N ARG A 53 -17.22 1.86 -12.18
CA ARG A 53 -17.64 3.03 -12.95
C ARG A 53 -16.66 4.20 -12.90
N HIS A 54 -15.83 4.28 -11.85
CA HIS A 54 -14.82 5.31 -11.67
C HIS A 54 -13.51 5.02 -12.41
N TYR A 55 -13.34 3.79 -12.91
CA TYR A 55 -12.12 3.37 -13.60
C TYR A 55 -12.38 3.38 -15.11
N ARG A 56 -11.77 4.35 -15.81
CA ARG A 56 -11.98 4.58 -17.26
C ARG A 56 -11.99 3.30 -18.09
N TYR A 57 -11.04 2.38 -17.88
CA TYR A 57 -10.93 1.13 -18.63
C TYR A 57 -12.02 0.11 -18.28
N LEU A 58 -12.43 0.02 -17.01
CA LEU A 58 -13.52 -0.87 -16.58
C LEU A 58 -14.88 -0.35 -17.04
N ALA A 59 -15.08 0.97 -16.97
CA ALA A 59 -16.27 1.64 -17.47
C ALA A 59 -16.45 1.46 -18.98
N ALA A 60 -15.36 1.58 -19.74
CA ALA A 60 -15.35 1.42 -21.19
C ALA A 60 -15.42 -0.06 -21.63
N ASN A 61 -14.93 -1.00 -20.84
CA ASN A 61 -14.91 -2.42 -21.18
C ASN A 61 -15.36 -3.31 -20.01
N ARG A 62 -16.66 -3.62 -19.98
CA ARG A 62 -17.29 -4.44 -18.93
C ARG A 62 -16.83 -5.91 -18.95
N SER A 63 -16.25 -6.40 -20.05
CA SER A 63 -15.69 -7.76 -20.09
C SER A 63 -14.51 -7.95 -19.12
N LEU A 64 -13.87 -6.86 -18.69
CA LEU A 64 -12.80 -6.87 -17.69
C LEU A 64 -13.31 -7.19 -16.27
N LEU A 65 -14.61 -7.06 -15.99
CA LEU A 65 -15.14 -7.24 -14.62
C LEU A 65 -15.01 -8.69 -14.12
N GLY A 66 -15.19 -9.68 -15.01
CA GLY A 66 -15.02 -11.09 -14.65
C GLY A 66 -13.57 -11.44 -14.30
N PRO A 67 -12.58 -11.16 -15.18
CA PRO A 67 -11.17 -11.29 -14.87
C PRO A 67 -10.72 -10.48 -13.64
N LEU A 68 -11.25 -9.26 -13.47
CA LEU A 68 -10.98 -8.42 -12.30
C LEU A 68 -11.41 -9.11 -11.00
N ALA A 69 -12.63 -9.65 -10.95
CA ALA A 69 -13.14 -10.35 -9.77
C ALA A 69 -12.27 -11.57 -9.41
N ARG A 70 -11.77 -12.31 -10.42
CA ARG A 70 -10.82 -13.41 -10.18
C ARG A 70 -9.48 -12.93 -9.65
N MET A 71 -8.95 -11.83 -10.19
CA MET A 71 -7.73 -11.20 -9.70
C MET A 71 -7.90 -10.76 -8.25
N GLU A 72 -8.99 -10.06 -7.93
CA GLU A 72 -9.35 -9.62 -6.57
C GLU A 72 -9.52 -10.78 -5.58
N ALA A 73 -10.13 -11.88 -6.02
CA ALA A 73 -10.22 -13.09 -5.20
C ALA A 73 -8.83 -13.70 -4.91
N ASN A 74 -7.93 -13.70 -5.89
CA ASN A 74 -6.54 -14.12 -5.69
C ASN A 74 -5.75 -13.15 -4.80
N VAL A 75 -6.08 -11.85 -4.83
CA VAL A 75 -5.48 -10.90 -3.88
C VAL A 75 -5.97 -11.19 -2.46
N SER A 76 -7.28 -11.32 -2.31
CA SER A 76 -7.97 -11.54 -1.03
C SER A 76 -7.67 -12.89 -0.38
N SER A 77 -7.20 -13.89 -1.14
CA SER A 77 -6.84 -15.20 -0.58
C SER A 77 -5.56 -15.17 0.26
N ARG A 78 -4.77 -14.11 0.15
CA ARG A 78 -3.53 -13.92 0.91
C ARG A 78 -3.79 -13.05 2.13
N PRO A 79 -3.13 -13.33 3.27
CA PRO A 79 -3.23 -12.46 4.43
C PRO A 79 -2.60 -11.09 4.14
N LEU A 80 -3.29 -10.03 4.56
CA LEU A 80 -2.70 -8.70 4.67
C LEU A 80 -2.15 -8.54 6.09
N TYR A 81 -0.87 -8.19 6.19
CA TYR A 81 -0.25 -7.81 7.46
C TYR A 81 -0.18 -6.29 7.56
N GLU A 82 -0.47 -5.75 8.74
CA GLU A 82 -0.25 -4.34 9.05
C GLU A 82 0.58 -4.21 10.32
N ILE A 83 1.43 -3.19 10.39
CA ILE A 83 1.92 -2.64 11.65
C ILE A 83 0.91 -1.57 12.08
N PRO A 84 0.15 -1.78 13.17
CA PRO A 84 -0.85 -0.81 13.61
C PRO A 84 -0.20 0.54 13.88
N LYS A 85 -0.87 1.64 13.54
CA LYS A 85 -0.30 3.00 13.69
C LYS A 85 0.15 3.33 15.12
N SER A 86 -0.50 2.73 16.12
CA SER A 86 -0.13 2.83 17.54
C SER A 86 1.23 2.20 17.89
N ARG A 87 1.78 1.35 17.00
CA ARG A 87 3.08 0.71 17.15
C ARG A 87 4.15 1.30 16.23
N VAL A 88 3.78 2.13 15.24
CA VAL A 88 4.72 2.64 14.24
C VAL A 88 5.86 3.43 14.87
N ALA A 89 5.57 4.35 15.80
CA ALA A 89 6.61 5.12 16.51
C ALA A 89 7.69 4.23 17.17
N LYS A 90 7.32 3.04 17.66
CA LYS A 90 8.26 2.11 18.31
C LYS A 90 9.18 1.39 17.31
N ILE A 91 8.78 1.30 16.05
CA ILE A 91 9.54 0.58 15.02
C ILE A 91 10.26 1.50 14.05
N GLU A 92 10.02 2.82 14.10
CA GLU A 92 10.73 3.81 13.29
C GLU A 92 12.26 3.69 13.39
N PRO A 93 12.89 3.36 14.53
CA PRO A 93 14.34 3.12 14.58
C PRO A 93 14.83 1.93 13.74
N LYS A 94 13.94 0.98 13.38
CA LYS A 94 14.23 -0.18 12.52
C LYS A 94 14.07 0.13 11.02
N LEU A 95 13.38 1.24 10.71
CA LEU A 95 13.14 1.69 9.36
C LEU A 95 14.30 2.57 8.86
N ARG A 96 14.56 2.48 7.55
CA ARG A 96 15.66 3.16 6.86
C ARG A 96 15.12 4.10 5.80
N SER A 97 15.89 5.14 5.48
CA SER A 97 15.62 5.96 4.31
C SER A 97 15.55 5.09 3.06
N GLY A 98 14.51 5.26 2.25
CA GLY A 98 14.25 4.45 1.06
C GLY A 98 13.35 3.23 1.29
N ASP A 99 13.04 2.86 2.54
CA ASP A 99 11.98 1.88 2.78
C ASP A 99 10.66 2.39 2.20
N ILE A 100 9.96 1.53 1.47
CA ILE A 100 8.67 1.83 0.85
C ILE A 100 7.60 1.59 1.90
N ILE A 101 6.79 2.60 2.14
CA ILE A 101 5.74 2.59 3.16
C ILE A 101 4.39 2.63 2.46
N GLY A 102 3.62 1.56 2.62
CA GLY A 102 2.22 1.50 2.19
C GLY A 102 1.32 1.83 3.37
N ILE A 103 0.47 2.85 3.22
CA ILE A 103 -0.54 3.20 4.21
C ILE A 103 -1.71 2.23 4.07
N ILE A 104 -2.09 1.59 5.17
CA ILE A 104 -3.27 0.73 5.25
C ILE A 104 -4.39 1.53 5.90
N SER A 105 -5.57 1.46 5.29
CA SER A 105 -6.79 2.04 5.84
C SER A 105 -7.81 0.93 6.15
N ARG A 106 -8.72 1.23 7.07
CA ARG A 106 -9.83 0.37 7.46
C ARG A 106 -11.16 1.02 7.09
N ASP A 107 -11.99 0.29 6.36
CA ASP A 107 -13.34 0.73 6.00
C ASP A 107 -14.35 0.56 7.16
N ARG A 108 -15.58 1.03 6.96
CA ARG A 108 -16.65 0.95 7.99
C ARG A 108 -17.11 -0.49 8.28
N SER A 109 -16.86 -1.43 7.37
CA SER A 109 -17.17 -2.85 7.56
C SER A 109 -16.07 -3.61 8.32
N GLY A 110 -14.95 -2.94 8.63
CA GLY A 110 -13.81 -3.54 9.32
C GLY A 110 -12.86 -4.27 8.38
N VAL A 111 -12.95 -4.02 7.08
CA VAL A 111 -12.03 -4.57 6.07
C VAL A 111 -10.89 -3.59 5.81
N TYR A 112 -9.70 -4.14 5.62
CA TYR A 112 -8.45 -3.41 5.48
C TYR A 112 -7.94 -3.50 4.03
N SER A 113 -7.42 -2.39 3.54
CA SER A 113 -6.77 -2.31 2.23
C SER A 113 -5.76 -1.17 2.19
N THR A 114 -4.86 -1.21 1.20
CA THR A 114 -3.87 -0.16 1.02
C THR A 114 -4.50 1.07 0.35
N ALA A 115 -4.20 2.26 0.86
CA ALA A 115 -4.80 3.50 0.37
C ALA A 115 -3.79 4.49 -0.22
N HIS A 116 -2.52 4.42 0.21
CA HIS A 116 -1.49 5.36 -0.23
C HIS A 116 -0.10 4.76 -0.12
N VAL A 117 0.88 5.37 -0.77
CA VAL A 117 2.27 4.91 -0.76
C VAL A 117 3.24 6.10 -0.77
N GLY A 118 4.38 5.90 -0.11
CA GLY A 118 5.51 6.81 -0.15
C GLY A 118 6.78 6.11 0.33
N LEU A 119 7.78 6.92 0.66
CA LEU A 119 9.08 6.47 1.14
C LEU A 119 9.30 6.98 2.56
N ALA A 120 9.91 6.15 3.39
CA ALA A 120 10.53 6.62 4.62
C ALA A 120 11.77 7.45 4.26
N LEU A 121 11.91 8.61 4.88
CA LEU A 121 13.07 9.48 4.70
C LEU A 121 13.53 10.00 6.05
N ARG A 122 14.71 9.57 6.49
CA ARG A 122 15.33 10.11 7.70
C ARG A 122 16.09 11.38 7.35
N THR A 123 15.69 12.50 7.94
CA THR A 123 16.32 13.82 7.77
C THR A 123 17.50 14.00 8.74
N SER A 124 18.24 15.10 8.59
CA SER A 124 19.46 15.38 9.36
C SER A 124 19.22 15.56 10.87
N ASP A 125 17.98 15.85 11.28
CA ASP A 125 17.54 15.88 12.68
C ASP A 125 17.26 14.48 13.26
N GLY A 126 17.39 13.41 12.46
CA GLY A 126 17.18 12.03 12.86
C GLY A 126 15.72 11.56 12.79
N VAL A 127 14.77 12.45 12.48
CA VAL A 127 13.34 12.14 12.40
C VAL A 127 13.05 11.36 11.12
N LEU A 128 12.19 10.33 11.20
CA LEU A 128 11.76 9.55 10.06
C LEU A 128 10.48 10.15 9.47
N HIS A 129 10.60 10.87 8.37
CA HIS A 129 9.48 11.50 7.68
C HIS A 129 8.86 10.58 6.63
N PHE A 130 7.61 10.87 6.28
CA PHE A 130 6.94 10.25 5.15
C PHE A 130 7.06 11.15 3.90
N MET A 131 7.88 10.72 2.93
CA MET A 131 8.02 11.41 1.64
C MET A 131 7.07 10.81 0.61
N HIS A 132 6.12 11.58 0.10
CA HIS A 132 5.05 11.05 -0.76
C HIS A 132 4.53 12.08 -1.77
N ALA A 133 3.88 11.59 -2.82
CA ALA A 133 3.17 12.41 -3.78
C ALA A 133 1.80 12.81 -3.20
N SER A 134 1.67 14.07 -2.81
CA SER A 134 0.43 14.58 -2.21
C SER A 134 -0.61 14.91 -3.27
N SER A 135 -1.87 14.56 -2.99
CA SER A 135 -3.03 14.89 -3.84
C SER A 135 -3.04 16.37 -4.27
N PRO A 136 -3.52 16.68 -5.49
CA PRO A 136 -3.78 18.06 -5.92
C PRO A 136 -4.68 18.86 -4.97
N SER A 137 -5.60 18.19 -4.25
CA SER A 137 -6.46 18.84 -3.25
C SER A 137 -5.73 19.24 -1.97
N ASN A 138 -4.50 18.77 -1.77
CA ASN A 138 -3.65 19.06 -0.63
C ASN A 138 -2.48 19.94 -1.08
N TYR A 139 -1.36 19.34 -1.50
CA TYR A 139 -0.15 20.07 -1.93
C TYR A 139 0.15 19.95 -3.42
N GLY A 140 -0.41 18.96 -4.12
CA GLY A 140 -0.24 18.78 -5.57
C GLY A 140 1.19 18.52 -6.06
N ARG A 141 2.09 18.09 -5.16
CA ARG A 141 3.50 17.81 -5.45
C ARG A 141 4.06 16.78 -4.48
N VAL A 142 5.26 16.27 -4.78
CA VAL A 142 6.02 15.47 -3.83
C VAL A 142 6.47 16.35 -2.66
N ILE A 143 6.26 15.86 -1.44
CA ILE A 143 6.66 16.55 -0.21
C ILE A 143 7.36 15.57 0.73
N VAL A 144 8.20 16.11 1.60
CA VAL A 144 8.62 15.44 2.85
C VAL A 144 7.64 15.93 3.90
N ASP A 145 6.69 15.08 4.28
CA ASP A 145 5.60 15.41 5.20
C ASP A 145 6.07 15.23 6.66
N GLU A 146 5.15 15.24 7.62
CA GLU A 146 5.45 15.00 9.04
C GLU A 146 6.19 13.67 9.30
N GLU A 147 6.66 13.52 10.54
CA GLU A 147 7.09 12.23 11.08
C GLU A 147 6.07 11.14 10.74
N LEU A 148 6.53 9.98 10.28
CA LEU A 148 5.67 8.92 9.76
C LEU A 148 4.59 8.51 10.77
N SER A 149 4.96 8.36 12.04
CA SER A 149 3.99 8.02 13.09
C SER A 149 2.91 9.07 13.25
N LYS A 150 3.24 10.38 13.14
CA LYS A 150 2.29 11.50 13.25
C LYS A 150 1.36 11.57 12.05
N TYR A 151 1.90 11.37 10.84
CA TYR A 151 1.12 11.36 9.60
C TYR A 151 -0.09 10.40 9.68
N LEU A 152 0.10 9.20 10.25
CA LEU A 152 -0.96 8.17 10.38
C LEU A 152 -2.14 8.57 11.27
N TYR A 153 -2.01 9.64 12.05
CA TYR A 153 -3.10 10.18 12.87
C TYR A 153 -3.88 11.30 12.20
N ARG A 154 -3.44 11.77 11.01
CA ARG A 154 -4.16 12.79 10.23
C ARG A 154 -5.54 12.31 9.77
N TYR A 155 -5.64 11.05 9.35
CA TYR A 155 -6.91 10.45 8.93
C TYR A 155 -7.33 9.31 9.86
N ARG A 156 -8.61 9.34 10.26
CA ARG A 156 -9.18 8.30 11.15
C ARG A 156 -9.20 6.92 10.51
N SER A 157 -9.34 6.86 9.18
CA SER A 157 -9.37 5.63 8.39
C SER A 157 -8.04 4.91 8.39
N ASP A 158 -6.92 5.63 8.50
CA ASP A 158 -5.58 5.03 8.46
C ASP A 158 -5.40 4.17 9.71
N SER A 159 -5.11 2.90 9.50
CA SER A 159 -5.00 1.90 10.56
C SER A 159 -3.55 1.56 10.88
N GLY A 160 -2.66 1.64 9.90
CA GLY A 160 -1.28 1.22 10.04
C GLY A 160 -0.51 1.31 8.73
N ILE A 161 0.60 0.56 8.67
CA ILE A 161 1.46 0.50 7.49
C ILE A 161 1.85 -0.94 7.14
N LEU A 162 2.17 -1.16 5.88
CA LEU A 162 3.09 -2.21 5.43
C LEU A 162 4.42 -1.59 5.02
N VAL A 163 5.49 -2.39 5.05
CA VAL A 163 6.86 -1.93 4.81
C VAL A 163 7.57 -2.88 3.86
N ALA A 164 8.13 -2.33 2.79
CA ALA A 164 8.99 -3.05 1.86
C ALA A 164 10.36 -2.39 1.79
N ARG A 165 11.44 -3.18 1.74
CA ARG A 165 12.80 -2.66 1.57
C ARG A 165 13.35 -3.05 0.19
N PRO A 166 13.77 -2.08 -0.64
CA PRO A 166 14.46 -2.39 -1.89
C PRO A 166 15.73 -3.23 -1.66
N LEU A 167 15.94 -4.26 -2.48
CA LEU A 167 17.11 -5.16 -2.41
C LEU A 167 18.21 -4.81 -3.42
N ARG A 168 17.95 -3.88 -4.33
CA ARG A 168 18.85 -3.46 -5.42
C ARG A 168 18.76 -1.96 -5.65
#